data_AF-A0A3M3K2N9-F1
#
_entry.id   AF-A0A3M3K2N9-F1
#
_cell.length_a   1.000
_cell.length_b   1.000
_cell.length_c   1.000
_cell.angle_alpha   90.00
_cell.angle_beta   90.00
_cell.angle_gamma   90.00
#
_symmetry.space_group_name_H-M   'P 1'
#
loop_
_entity.id
_entity.type
_entity.pdbx_description
1 polymer ?
#
loop_
_entity_poly.entity_id
_entity_poly.type
_entity_poly.pdbx_seq_one_letter_code
_entity_poly.pdbx_strand_id
1 'polypeptide(L)'
;MGIDHVGISSDFNDGGGVKGFNDVSEIRNVTAELIERGYAEADITKLWGGNFLRVWEQVQASARPDAKQTNLSNAATRSSGETAHD
;
A
#
# COMPACT_ATOMS: atom_id res chain seq x y z
N MET A 1 -7.41 5.55 15.24
CA MET A 1 -7.21 5.59 13.78
C MET A 1 -7.47 7.00 13.31
N GLY A 2 -6.56 7.62 12.56
CA GLY A 2 -6.72 8.97 12.00
C GLY A 2 -6.85 8.93 10.48
N ILE A 3 -7.05 10.09 9.84
CA ILE A 3 -7.32 10.20 8.40
C ILE A 3 -6.21 9.60 7.52
N ASP A 4 -4.97 9.52 8.02
CA ASP A 4 -3.85 8.93 7.29
C ASP A 4 -3.83 7.38 7.29
N HIS A 5 -4.82 6.75 7.96
CA HIS A 5 -4.87 5.30 8.20
C HIS A 5 -6.21 4.68 7.78
N VAL A 6 -6.97 5.34 6.91
CA VAL A 6 -8.28 4.85 6.42
C VAL A 6 -8.27 4.75 4.90
N GLY A 7 -8.85 3.69 4.36
CA GLY A 7 -9.12 3.51 2.93
C GLY A 7 -10.54 3.03 2.71
N ILE A 8 -11.02 3.12 1.48
CA ILE A 8 -12.36 2.70 1.07
C ILE A 8 -12.25 1.39 0.28
N SER A 9 -13.06 0.41 0.66
CA SER A 9 -13.30 -0.80 -0.14
C SER A 9 -14.80 -1.02 -0.23
N SER A 10 -15.28 -1.39 -1.41
CA SER A 10 -16.71 -1.58 -1.65
C SER A 10 -17.18 -3.02 -1.45
N ASP A 11 -16.28 -3.99 -1.62
CA ASP A 11 -16.60 -5.41 -1.68
C ASP A 11 -17.74 -5.73 -2.69
N PHE A 12 -17.79 -4.94 -3.76
CA PHE A 12 -18.77 -5.15 -4.82
C PHE A 12 -18.60 -6.55 -5.42
N ASN A 13 -19.74 -7.19 -5.70
CA ASN A 13 -19.87 -8.55 -6.23
C ASN A 13 -19.67 -9.70 -5.23
N ASP A 14 -19.39 -9.43 -3.95
CA ASP A 14 -19.25 -10.49 -2.92
C ASP A 14 -19.98 -10.17 -1.60
N GLY A 15 -21.10 -9.46 -1.69
CA GLY A 15 -21.97 -9.15 -0.54
C GLY A 15 -21.80 -7.74 0.03
N GLY A 16 -20.93 -6.92 -0.55
CA GLY A 16 -20.86 -5.49 -0.28
C GLY A 16 -22.07 -4.71 -0.82
N GLY A 17 -22.07 -3.42 -0.51
CA GLY A 17 -23.08 -2.46 -0.94
C GLY A 17 -24.05 -2.02 0.16
N VAL A 18 -24.44 -0.75 0.11
CA VAL A 18 -25.48 -0.16 0.96
C VAL A 18 -26.32 0.79 0.12
N LYS A 19 -27.51 1.19 0.60
CA LYS A 19 -28.39 2.12 -0.12
C LYS A 19 -27.62 3.39 -0.54
N GLY A 20 -27.53 3.65 -1.85
CA GLY A 20 -26.82 4.78 -2.42
C GLY A 20 -25.32 4.55 -2.64
N PHE A 21 -24.82 3.34 -2.39
CA PHE A 21 -23.49 2.84 -2.74
C PHE A 21 -23.56 1.32 -2.97
N ASN A 22 -24.47 0.87 -3.83
CA ASN A 22 -24.75 -0.55 -4.10
C ASN A 22 -23.84 -1.15 -5.18
N ASP A 23 -23.40 -0.32 -6.12
CA ASP A 23 -22.51 -0.73 -7.21
C ASP A 23 -21.57 0.41 -7.63
N VAL A 24 -20.69 0.11 -8.59
CA VAL A 24 -19.65 1.03 -9.06
C VAL A 24 -20.20 2.32 -9.64
N SER A 25 -21.42 2.33 -10.20
CA SER A 25 -22.02 3.54 -10.76
C SER A 25 -22.36 4.57 -9.68
N GLU A 26 -22.56 4.12 -8.44
CA GLU A 26 -22.91 4.94 -7.28
C GLU A 26 -21.69 5.44 -6.48
N ILE A 27 -20.46 5.13 -6.90
CA ILE A 27 -19.22 5.47 -6.17
C ILE A 27 -19.06 6.97 -5.88
N ARG A 28 -19.64 7.82 -6.73
CA ARG A 28 -19.62 9.28 -6.56
C ARG A 28 -20.41 9.75 -5.34
N ASN A 29 -21.38 8.99 -4.88
CA ASN A 29 -22.22 9.35 -3.74
C ASN A 29 -21.41 9.37 -2.43
N VAL A 30 -20.42 8.49 -2.30
CA VAL A 30 -19.50 8.49 -1.15
C VAL A 30 -18.70 9.80 -1.09
N THR A 31 -18.17 10.25 -2.22
CA THR A 31 -17.47 11.54 -2.29
C THR A 31 -18.40 12.72 -1.99
N ALA A 32 -19.62 12.72 -2.53
CA ALA A 32 -20.59 13.78 -2.28
C ALA A 32 -20.91 13.91 -0.78
N GLU A 33 -21.17 12.79 -0.11
CA GLU A 33 -21.46 12.75 1.32
C GLU A 33 -20.26 13.22 2.18
N LEU A 34 -19.03 12.86 1.78
CA LEU A 34 -17.82 13.34 2.47
C LEU A 34 -17.68 14.87 2.36
N ILE A 35 -17.98 15.44 1.18
CA ILE A 35 -17.99 16.89 0.98
C ILE A 35 -19.07 17.54 1.85
N GLU A 36 -20.28 17.00 1.86
CA GLU A 36 -21.40 17.51 2.68
C GLU A 36 -21.07 17.53 4.17
N ARG A 37 -20.31 16.53 4.64
CA ARG A 37 -19.83 16.45 6.02
C ARG A 37 -18.63 17.36 6.33
N GLY A 38 -18.15 18.12 5.35
CA GLY A 38 -17.08 19.10 5.53
C GLY A 38 -15.66 18.51 5.55
N TYR A 39 -15.46 17.33 4.98
CA TYR A 39 -14.10 16.81 4.79
C TYR A 39 -13.32 17.70 3.83
N ALA A 40 -12.08 18.01 4.18
CA ALA A 40 -11.17 18.70 3.26
C ALA A 40 -10.88 17.82 2.04
N GLU A 41 -10.70 18.44 0.88
CA GLU A 41 -10.34 17.73 -0.36
C GLU A 41 -9.07 16.87 -0.20
N ALA A 42 -8.10 17.36 0.56
CA ALA A 42 -6.88 16.63 0.90
C ALA A 42 -7.18 15.33 1.67
N ASP A 43 -8.18 15.34 2.56
CA ASP A 43 -8.57 14.17 3.34
C ASP A 43 -9.35 13.16 2.49
N ILE A 44 -10.24 13.65 1.61
CA ILE A 44 -10.94 12.81 0.63
C ILE A 44 -9.93 12.13 -0.32
N THR A 45 -8.88 12.85 -0.73
CA THR A 45 -7.81 12.31 -1.57
C THR A 45 -7.05 11.17 -0.86
N LYS A 46 -6.78 11.31 0.44
CA LYS A 46 -6.17 10.25 1.25
C LYS A 46 -7.04 8.99 1.28
N LEU A 47 -8.35 9.15 1.49
CA LEU A 47 -9.32 8.05 1.56
C LEU A 47 -9.41 7.25 0.25
N TRP A 48 -9.45 7.95 -0.90
CA TRP A 48 -9.62 7.31 -2.20
C TRP A 48 -8.36 6.64 -2.76
N GLY A 49 -7.18 6.96 -2.24
CA GLY A 49 -5.96 6.32 -2.72
C GLY A 49 -4.67 6.84 -2.13
N GLY A 50 -4.63 8.07 -1.62
CA GLY A 50 -3.38 8.64 -1.08
C GLY A 50 -2.77 7.79 0.04
N ASN A 51 -3.61 7.24 0.93
CA ASN A 51 -3.13 6.34 1.98
C ASN A 51 -2.67 4.99 1.44
N PHE A 52 -3.41 4.43 0.47
CA PHE A 52 -3.06 3.18 -0.17
C PHE A 52 -1.71 3.29 -0.88
N LEU A 53 -1.52 4.33 -1.70
CA LEU A 53 -0.28 4.56 -2.43
C LEU A 53 0.91 4.78 -1.50
N ARG A 54 0.74 5.57 -0.42
CA ARG A 54 1.77 5.74 0.61
C ARG A 54 2.21 4.40 1.22
N VAL A 55 1.26 3.53 1.57
CA VAL A 55 1.56 2.21 2.14
C VAL A 55 2.19 1.29 1.09
N TRP A 56 1.66 1.30 -0.14
CA TRP A 56 2.21 0.55 -1.26
C TRP A 56 3.68 0.89 -1.49
N GLU A 57 4.04 2.19 -1.51
CA GLU A 57 5.42 2.64 -1.63
C GLU A 57 6.31 2.14 -0.48
N GLN A 58 5.82 2.17 0.76
CA GLN A 58 6.54 1.65 1.92
C GLN A 58 6.80 0.15 1.80
N VAL A 59 5.79 -0.63 1.38
CA VAL A 59 5.92 -2.07 1.14
C VAL A 59 6.94 -2.34 0.03
N GLN A 60 6.84 -1.64 -1.10
CA GLN A 60 7.79 -1.78 -2.21
C GLN A 60 9.22 -1.44 -1.77
N ALA A 61 9.39 -0.43 -0.93
CA ALA A 61 10.69 -0.05 -0.41
C ALA A 61 11.30 -1.11 0.52
N SER A 62 10.48 -1.74 1.36
CA SER A 62 10.88 -2.84 2.24
C SER A 62 11.10 -4.16 1.52
N ALA A 63 10.37 -4.39 0.41
CA ALA A 63 10.48 -5.60 -0.39
C ALA A 63 11.71 -5.62 -1.31
N ARG A 64 12.37 -4.48 -1.55
CA ARG A 64 13.64 -4.46 -2.27
C ARG A 64 14.66 -5.28 -1.48
N PRO A 65 15.13 -6.43 -2.00
CA PRO A 65 16.20 -7.15 -1.33
C PRO A 65 17.39 -6.20 -1.29
N ASP A 66 17.88 -5.95 -0.08
CA ASP A 66 19.05 -5.13 0.13
C ASP A 66 20.13 -5.54 -0.87
N ALA A 67 20.58 -4.61 -1.72
CA ALA A 67 21.83 -4.77 -2.48
C ALA A 67 23.05 -5.00 -1.54
N LYS A 68 22.85 -4.91 -0.22
CA LYS A 68 23.81 -5.29 0.82
C LYS A 68 23.85 -6.81 1.10
N GLN A 69 22.77 -7.57 0.88
CA GLN A 69 22.77 -9.03 1.09
C GLN A 69 23.52 -9.77 -0.03
N THR A 70 23.40 -9.31 -1.28
CA THR A 70 24.10 -9.90 -2.44
C THR A 70 25.63 -9.84 -2.33
N ASN A 71 26.16 -8.85 -1.59
CA ASN A 71 27.60 -8.67 -1.41
C ASN A 71 28.17 -9.47 -0.22
N LEU A 72 27.35 -9.82 0.79
CA LEU A 72 27.78 -10.61 1.94
C LEU A 72 27.85 -12.11 1.64
N SER A 73 26.96 -12.63 0.79
CA SER A 73 27.02 -14.04 0.34
C SER A 73 28.23 -14.32 -0.55
N ASN A 74 28.60 -13.37 -1.40
CA ASN A 74 29.74 -13.54 -2.32
C ASN A 74 31.10 -13.36 -1.64
N ALA A 75 31.19 -12.52 -0.59
CA ALA A 75 32.42 -12.35 0.19
C ALA A 75 32.71 -13.57 1.08
N ALA A 76 31.68 -14.15 1.71
CA ALA A 76 31.82 -15.34 2.55
C ALA A 76 32.24 -16.59 1.74
N THR A 77 31.82 -16.70 0.48
CA THR A 77 32.15 -17.84 -0.40
C THR A 77 33.59 -17.76 -0.94
N ARG A 78 34.18 -16.56 -1.04
CA ARG A 78 35.56 -16.39 -1.52
C ARG A 78 36.61 -16.57 -0.42
N SER A 79 36.25 -16.37 0.85
CA SER A 79 37.18 -16.52 1.98
C SER A 79 37.48 -17.98 2.36
N SER A 80 36.65 -18.93 1.95
CA SER A 80 36.74 -20.35 2.33
C SER A 80 37.39 -21.25 1.27
N GLY A 81 37.77 -20.70 0.11
CA GLY A 81 38.35 -21.45 -1.02
C GLY A 81 39.86 -21.36 -1.17
N GLU A 82 40.57 -20.61 -0.31
CA GLU A 82 42.01 -20.33 -0.48
C GLU A 82 42.80 -20.72 0.77
N THR A 83 42.80 -22.01 1.13
CA THR A 83 43.94 -22.61 1.84
C THR A 83 44.12 -24.08 1.43
N ALA A 84 45.36 -24.36 1.06
CA ALA A 84 46.01 -25.67 1.05
C ALA A 84 45.62 -26.69 -0.04
N HIS A 85 46.41 -26.70 -1.12
CA HIS A 85 47.15 -27.90 -1.49
C HIS A 85 48.52 -27.47 -2.03
N ASP A 86 49.51 -27.52 -1.15
CA ASP A 86 50.93 -27.65 -1.43
C ASP A 86 51.30 -29.11 -1.08
#